data_AF-A0A935MHD4-F1
#
_entry.id   AF-A0A935MHD4-F1
#
_cell.length_a   1.000
_cell.length_b   1.000
_cell.length_c   1.000
_cell.angle_alpha   90.00
_cell.angle_beta   90.00
_cell.angle_gamma   90.00
#
_symmetry.space_group_name_H-M   'P 1'
#
loop_
_entity.id
_entity.type
_entity.pdbx_description
1 polymer ?
#
loop_
_entity_poly.entity_id
_entity_poly.type
_entity_poly.pdbx_seq_one_letter_code
_entity_poly.pdbx_strand_id
1 'polypeptide(L)'
;MHKAYWLGSVLLVLLSMGASAAEVALVTAASGNVKLQEEKAAASELKPFIKVREGDRLLMEGASRLQVVYFEGGRQETWSGRGALEVGSVSSKAIKGTMQPEIKTLPAILVKQLAKTPAQDGNVKTGMIRMRSMPPYDRLETVEKNYDEMRKQAVAGDLNPELYLLASYFELREFDKLEALLRQLNEKASETQELAALNMLYARAIRDAKSTAKQ
;
A
#
# COMPACT_ATOMS: atom_id res chain seq x y z
N MET A 1 -59.80 21.00 -35.76
CA MET A 1 -58.78 21.98 -35.30
C MET A 1 -59.11 22.24 -33.84
N HIS A 2 -58.31 21.97 -32.80
CA HIS A 2 -56.86 21.80 -32.61
C HIS A 2 -56.60 20.70 -31.55
N LYS A 3 -55.48 19.98 -31.70
CA LYS A 3 -54.90 19.08 -30.69
C LYS A 3 -54.01 19.92 -29.77
N ALA A 4 -54.09 19.75 -28.45
CA ALA A 4 -53.08 20.24 -27.51
C ALA A 4 -52.42 19.02 -26.85
N TYR A 5 -51.15 18.80 -27.17
CA TYR A 5 -50.35 17.68 -26.72
C TYR A 5 -49.83 17.94 -25.29
N TRP A 6 -50.02 16.94 -24.43
CA TRP A 6 -49.46 16.84 -23.10
C TRP A 6 -47.97 16.45 -23.23
N LEU A 7 -47.06 17.39 -22.99
CA LEU A 7 -45.62 17.13 -22.96
C LEU A 7 -45.23 16.70 -21.54
N GLY A 8 -45.14 15.39 -21.33
CA GLY A 8 -44.51 14.81 -20.14
C GLY A 8 -42.99 14.84 -20.29
N SER A 9 -42.31 15.63 -19.45
CA SER A 9 -40.86 15.60 -19.31
C SER A 9 -40.44 14.39 -18.49
N VAL A 10 -39.82 13.40 -19.13
CA VAL A 10 -39.10 12.32 -18.43
C VAL A 10 -37.73 12.84 -18.05
N LEU A 11 -37.52 13.11 -16.76
CA LEU A 11 -36.23 13.47 -16.18
C LEU A 11 -35.42 12.17 -15.98
N LEU A 12 -34.47 11.91 -16.88
CA LEU A 12 -33.53 10.79 -16.76
C LEU A 12 -32.45 11.15 -15.73
N VAL A 13 -32.62 10.73 -14.48
CA VAL A 13 -31.58 10.83 -13.44
C VAL A 13 -30.55 9.73 -13.69
N LEU A 14 -29.42 10.10 -14.30
CA LEU A 14 -28.23 9.25 -14.39
C LEU A 14 -27.59 9.19 -12.99
N LEU A 15 -27.88 8.12 -12.24
CA LEU A 15 -27.11 7.71 -11.07
C LEU A 15 -25.72 7.26 -11.56
N SER A 16 -24.73 8.14 -11.50
CA SER A 16 -23.33 7.75 -11.58
C SER A 16 -22.98 6.96 -10.32
N MET A 17 -23.13 5.63 -10.39
CA MET A 17 -22.50 4.72 -9.44
C MET A 17 -20.99 4.98 -9.51
N GLY A 18 -20.44 5.66 -8.49
CA GLY A 18 -19.01 5.83 -8.36
C GLY A 18 -18.37 4.45 -8.19
N ALA A 19 -17.77 3.94 -9.27
CA ALA A 19 -16.91 2.78 -9.18
C ALA A 19 -15.70 3.19 -8.33
N SER A 20 -15.62 2.68 -7.11
CA SER A 20 -14.42 2.82 -6.30
C SER A 20 -13.30 2.05 -7.00
N ALA A 21 -12.32 2.77 -7.53
CA ALA A 21 -11.15 2.17 -8.16
C ALA A 21 -10.43 1.25 -7.17
N ALA A 22 -9.98 0.08 -7.64
CA ALA A 22 -9.32 -0.91 -6.79
C ALA A 22 -7.94 -0.40 -6.35
N GLU A 23 -7.51 -0.80 -5.15
CA GLU A 23 -6.11 -0.62 -4.71
C GLU A 23 -5.21 -1.56 -5.53
N VAL A 24 -4.21 -1.01 -6.20
CA VAL A 24 -3.36 -1.75 -7.17
C VAL A 24 -1.89 -1.79 -6.78
N ALA A 25 -1.45 -0.89 -5.90
CA ALA A 25 -0.06 -0.83 -5.46
C ALA A 25 0.10 -0.28 -4.04
N LEU A 26 1.28 -0.53 -3.45
CA LEU A 26 1.74 0.02 -2.18
C LEU A 26 2.93 0.94 -2.42
N VAL A 27 2.89 2.16 -1.89
CA VAL A 27 4.07 3.05 -1.82
C VAL A 27 4.94 2.57 -0.66
N THR A 28 6.13 2.03 -0.92
CA THR A 28 6.99 1.46 0.13
C THR A 28 8.07 2.41 0.61
N ALA A 29 8.36 3.47 -0.16
CA ALA A 29 9.25 4.57 0.25
C ALA A 29 8.90 5.84 -0.52
N ALA A 30 9.02 7.00 0.12
CA ALA A 30 8.82 8.30 -0.49
C ALA A 30 9.68 9.33 0.23
N SER A 31 10.53 10.04 -0.52
CA SER A 31 11.40 11.08 0.03
C SER A 31 11.43 12.31 -0.87
N GLY A 32 11.59 13.49 -0.28
CA GLY A 32 11.46 14.76 -0.98
C GLY A 32 10.00 15.23 -1.01
N ASN A 33 9.66 16.07 -1.98
CA ASN A 33 8.32 16.62 -2.11
C ASN A 33 7.53 15.77 -3.12
N VAL A 34 6.87 14.75 -2.59
CA VAL A 34 5.95 13.89 -3.34
C VAL A 34 4.53 14.12 -2.84
N LYS A 35 3.60 14.33 -3.77
CA LYS A 35 2.17 14.52 -3.46
C LYS A 35 1.32 13.47 -4.15
N LEU A 36 0.29 13.01 -3.46
CA LEU A 36 -0.78 12.19 -3.99
C LEU A 36 -1.95 13.09 -4.38
N GLN A 37 -2.39 12.97 -5.62
CA GLN A 37 -3.64 13.54 -6.10
C GLN A 37 -4.56 12.38 -6.49
N GLU A 38 -5.51 12.07 -5.61
CA GLU A 38 -6.64 11.20 -5.93
C GLU A 38 -7.60 11.94 -6.88
N GLU A 39 -8.30 11.22 -7.73
CA GLU A 39 -9.09 11.71 -8.88
C GLU A 39 -9.69 13.12 -8.73
N LYS A 40 -10.56 13.34 -7.73
CA LYS A 40 -11.27 14.62 -7.49
C LYS A 40 -10.76 15.37 -6.26
N ALA A 41 -9.68 14.90 -5.65
CA ALA A 41 -9.13 15.50 -4.44
C ALA A 41 -8.05 16.53 -4.78
N ALA A 42 -7.84 17.47 -3.86
CA ALA A 42 -6.65 18.30 -3.88
C ALA A 42 -5.40 17.44 -3.62
N ALA A 43 -4.29 17.80 -4.25
CA ALA A 43 -3.03 17.12 -4.00
C ALA A 43 -2.61 17.29 -2.53
N SER A 44 -2.26 16.19 -1.87
CA SER A 44 -1.80 16.16 -0.49
C SER A 44 -0.43 15.49 -0.40
N GLU A 45 0.32 15.74 0.68
CA GLU A 45 1.61 15.10 0.89
C GLU A 45 1.48 13.57 0.90
N LEU A 46 2.30 12.90 0.10
CA LEU A 46 2.33 11.44 0.04
C LEU A 46 3.13 10.90 1.22
N LYS A 47 2.45 10.16 2.11
CA LYS A 47 3.11 9.38 3.16
C LYS A 47 3.49 8.00 2.65
N PRO A 48 4.57 7.39 3.17
CA PRO A 48 4.89 6.01 2.86
C PRO A 48 3.83 5.04 3.42
N PHE A 49 3.79 3.85 2.84
CA PHE A 49 2.86 2.74 3.12
C PHE A 49 1.38 3.05 2.85
N ILE A 50 1.12 4.03 1.99
CA ILE A 50 -0.21 4.25 1.42
C ILE A 50 -0.44 3.31 0.24
N LYS A 51 -1.64 2.73 0.17
CA LYS A 51 -2.11 2.01 -1.01
C LYS A 51 -2.70 3.01 -2.00
N VAL A 52 -2.30 2.89 -3.25
CA VAL A 52 -2.76 3.76 -4.34
C VAL A 52 -3.66 2.97 -5.28
N ARG A 53 -4.57 3.70 -5.91
CA ARG A 53 -5.57 3.17 -6.85
C ARG A 53 -5.17 3.49 -8.28
N GLU A 54 -5.69 2.70 -9.21
CA GLU A 54 -5.57 3.02 -10.62
C GLU A 54 -6.18 4.41 -10.91
N GLY A 55 -5.47 5.22 -11.67
CA GLY A 55 -5.83 6.61 -11.99
C GLY A 55 -5.31 7.66 -11.01
N ASP A 56 -4.79 7.27 -9.83
CA ASP A 56 -4.16 8.20 -8.90
C ASP A 56 -2.92 8.85 -9.53
N ARG A 57 -2.66 10.11 -9.17
CA ARG A 57 -1.51 10.86 -9.65
C ARG A 57 -0.49 11.09 -8.57
N LEU A 58 0.78 10.83 -8.90
CA LEU A 58 1.92 11.02 -8.03
C LEU A 58 2.75 12.17 -8.58
N LEU A 59 2.73 13.31 -7.89
CA LEU A 59 3.42 14.53 -8.28
C LEU A 59 4.76 14.59 -7.55
N MET A 60 5.87 14.59 -8.29
CA MET A 60 7.23 14.62 -7.75
C MET A 60 7.88 15.97 -8.06
N GLU A 61 8.20 16.74 -7.03
CA GLU A 61 8.83 18.06 -7.15
C GLU A 61 10.30 18.01 -6.68
N GLY A 62 11.18 18.78 -7.33
CA GLY A 62 12.59 18.88 -6.93
C GLY A 62 13.37 17.55 -6.99
N ALA A 63 14.24 17.33 -6.01
CA ALA A 63 15.00 16.10 -5.83
C ALA A 63 14.17 15.09 -5.01
N SER A 64 13.21 14.45 -5.67
CA SER A 64 12.32 13.46 -5.03
C SER A 64 12.67 12.04 -5.45
N ARG A 65 12.34 11.07 -4.59
CA ARG A 65 12.46 9.63 -4.85
C ARG A 65 11.19 8.94 -4.36
N LEU A 66 10.71 7.97 -5.13
CA LEU A 66 9.50 7.23 -4.85
C LEU A 66 9.71 5.76 -5.18
N GLN A 67 9.27 4.86 -4.29
CA GLN A 67 9.24 3.43 -4.55
C GLN A 67 7.81 2.90 -4.44
N VAL A 68 7.35 2.19 -5.47
CA VAL A 68 5.99 1.65 -5.59
C VAL A 68 6.08 0.17 -5.93
N VAL A 69 5.29 -0.66 -5.24
CA VAL A 69 5.16 -2.09 -5.52
C VAL A 69 3.74 -2.39 -5.99
N TYR A 70 3.60 -2.85 -7.22
CA TYR A 70 2.33 -3.28 -7.80
C TYR A 70 1.96 -4.70 -7.34
N PHE A 71 0.71 -4.87 -6.92
CA PHE A 71 0.21 -6.14 -6.39
C PHE A 71 0.04 -7.19 -7.48
N GLU A 72 -0.33 -6.75 -8.69
CA GLU A 72 -0.36 -7.59 -9.87
C GLU A 72 1.03 -7.63 -10.52
N GLY A 73 1.52 -8.84 -10.81
CA GLY A 73 2.83 -9.06 -11.44
C GLY A 73 4.05 -8.85 -10.53
N GLY A 74 3.90 -8.22 -9.37
CA GLY A 74 4.99 -8.05 -8.41
C GLY A 74 6.06 -7.04 -8.84
N ARG A 75 5.69 -6.12 -9.73
CA ARG A 75 6.60 -5.10 -10.24
C ARG A 75 6.86 -4.05 -9.17
N GLN A 76 8.13 -3.88 -8.83
CA GLN A 76 8.61 -2.73 -8.07
C GLN A 76 9.19 -1.68 -9.02
N GLU A 77 8.78 -0.45 -8.84
CA GLU A 77 9.31 0.72 -9.54
C GLU A 77 9.97 1.66 -8.55
N THR A 78 11.18 2.10 -8.87
CA THR A 78 11.85 3.20 -8.18
C THR A 78 12.00 4.37 -9.13
N TRP A 79 11.36 5.48 -8.80
CA TRP A 79 11.38 6.73 -9.56
C TRP A 79 12.25 7.76 -8.85
N SER A 80 12.98 8.56 -9.60
CA SER A 80 13.80 9.66 -9.08
C SER A 80 13.73 10.89 -9.97
N GLY A 81 13.70 12.07 -9.35
CA GLY A 81 13.67 13.37 -10.04
C GLY A 81 12.32 14.08 -9.94
N ARG A 82 12.05 14.93 -10.94
CA ARG A 82 10.84 15.77 -11.02
C ARG A 82 9.92 15.32 -12.15
N GLY A 83 8.62 15.32 -11.90
CA GLY A 83 7.60 15.01 -12.90
C GLY A 83 6.28 14.62 -12.28
N ALA A 84 5.42 13.98 -13.08
CA ALA A 84 4.16 13.42 -12.62
C ALA A 84 3.96 12.03 -13.21
N LEU A 85 3.45 11.13 -12.39
CA LEU A 85 3.09 9.77 -12.76
C LEU A 85 1.59 9.58 -12.61
N GLU A 86 1.02 8.77 -13.48
CA GLU A 86 -0.31 8.18 -13.33
C GLU A 86 -0.16 6.71 -12.96
N VAL A 87 -0.84 6.28 -11.90
CA VAL A 87 -0.84 4.89 -11.43
C VAL A 87 -1.73 4.07 -12.37
N GLY A 88 -1.16 3.06 -13.03
CA GLY A 88 -1.92 2.07 -13.80
C GLY A 88 -2.27 0.83 -12.96
N SER A 89 -2.82 -0.20 -13.57
CA SER A 89 -3.13 -1.46 -12.87
C SER A 89 -1.88 -2.29 -12.50
N VAL A 90 -0.83 -2.26 -13.34
CA VAL A 90 0.39 -3.07 -13.17
C VAL A 90 1.70 -2.26 -13.21
N SER A 91 1.64 -0.97 -13.57
CA SER A 91 2.82 -0.10 -13.72
C SER A 91 2.41 1.37 -13.71
N SER A 92 3.33 2.27 -13.35
CA SER A 92 3.07 3.72 -13.46
C SER A 92 3.46 4.23 -14.85
N LYS A 93 2.76 5.26 -15.31
CA LYS A 93 3.08 5.99 -16.55
C LYS A 93 3.52 7.40 -16.23
N ALA A 94 4.69 7.81 -16.71
CA ALA A 94 5.08 9.22 -16.65
C ALA A 94 4.17 10.05 -17.56
N ILE A 95 3.42 10.99 -16.97
CA ILE A 95 2.53 11.91 -17.67
C ILE A 95 3.12 13.33 -17.79
N LYS A 96 4.16 13.62 -17.01
CA LYS A 96 4.95 14.86 -17.12
C LYS A 96 6.41 14.60 -16.72
N GLY A 97 7.34 15.17 -17.49
CA GLY A 97 8.79 14.99 -17.27
C GLY A 97 9.35 13.83 -18.10
N THR A 98 10.64 13.53 -17.89
CA THR A 98 11.40 12.52 -18.64
C THR A 98 11.95 11.39 -17.74
N MET A 99 11.39 11.24 -16.53
CA MET A 99 11.82 10.22 -15.59
C MET A 99 11.54 8.83 -16.15
N GLN A 100 12.43 7.89 -15.85
CA GLN A 100 12.25 6.47 -16.12
C GLN A 100 12.41 5.70 -14.80
N PRO A 101 11.62 4.62 -14.58
CA PRO A 101 11.75 3.83 -13.37
C PRO A 101 12.93 2.88 -13.46
N GLU A 102 13.64 2.71 -12.36
CA GLU A 102 14.38 1.47 -12.12
C GLU A 102 13.38 0.39 -11.72
N ILE A 103 13.46 -0.79 -12.36
CA ILE A 103 12.46 -1.84 -12.24
C ILE A 103 13.07 -3.06 -11.59
N LYS A 104 12.37 -3.63 -10.61
CA LYS A 104 12.64 -4.96 -10.05
C LYS A 104 11.37 -5.79 -10.04
N THR A 105 11.50 -7.11 -10.15
CA THR A 105 10.37 -8.03 -9.96
C THR A 105 10.52 -8.72 -8.62
N LEU A 106 9.53 -8.57 -7.76
CA LEU A 106 9.49 -9.17 -6.44
C LEU A 106 8.84 -10.57 -6.50
N PRO A 107 9.27 -11.51 -5.64
CA PRO A 107 8.62 -12.80 -5.52
C PRO A 107 7.12 -12.68 -5.19
N ALA A 108 6.28 -13.52 -5.80
CA ALA A 108 4.83 -13.45 -5.60
C ALA A 108 4.41 -13.62 -4.13
N ILE A 109 5.16 -14.38 -3.34
CA ILE A 109 4.90 -14.55 -1.90
C ILE A 109 5.10 -13.24 -1.12
N LEU A 110 6.12 -12.47 -1.49
CA LEU A 110 6.41 -11.16 -0.91
C LEU A 110 5.24 -10.21 -1.21
N VAL A 111 4.86 -10.10 -2.48
CA VAL A 111 3.80 -9.21 -2.96
C VAL A 111 2.46 -9.52 -2.31
N LYS A 112 2.11 -10.80 -2.17
CA LYS A 112 0.88 -11.24 -1.48
C LYS A 112 0.84 -10.79 -0.01
N GLN A 113 2.00 -10.70 0.65
CA GLN A 113 2.06 -10.19 2.02
C GLN A 113 2.04 -8.66 2.08
N LEU A 114 2.70 -7.96 1.15
CA LEU A 114 2.61 -6.49 1.06
C LEU A 114 1.17 -6.01 0.82
N ALA A 115 0.39 -6.74 0.03
CA ALA A 115 -1.03 -6.43 -0.17
C ALA A 115 -1.86 -6.46 1.14
N LYS A 116 -1.37 -7.19 2.16
CA LYS A 116 -1.99 -7.28 3.50
C LYS A 116 -1.47 -6.23 4.48
N THR A 117 -0.52 -5.37 4.09
CA THR A 117 -0.14 -4.22 4.91
C THR A 117 -1.40 -3.42 5.27
N PRO A 118 -1.58 -3.07 6.57
CA PRO A 118 -2.75 -2.32 7.01
C PRO A 118 -2.90 -1.01 6.24
N ALA A 119 -4.13 -0.58 5.98
CA ALA A 119 -4.41 0.72 5.35
C ALA A 119 -4.45 1.84 6.40
N GLN A 120 -4.09 3.07 6.02
CA GLN A 120 -4.08 4.21 6.95
C GLN A 120 -5.49 4.68 7.36
N ASP A 121 -6.50 4.43 6.53
CA ASP A 121 -7.90 4.82 6.74
C ASP A 121 -8.68 3.86 7.66
N GLY A 122 -8.02 2.82 8.19
CA GLY A 122 -8.64 1.87 9.11
C GLY A 122 -9.58 0.87 8.44
N ASN A 123 -9.79 0.95 7.13
CA ASN A 123 -10.49 -0.08 6.35
C ASN A 123 -9.56 -1.27 6.09
N VAL A 124 -9.06 -1.87 7.17
CA VAL A 124 -8.66 -3.26 7.09
C VAL A 124 -9.98 -4.00 6.83
N LYS A 125 -10.14 -4.60 5.64
CA LYS A 125 -11.18 -5.61 5.40
C LYS A 125 -10.85 -6.86 6.22
N THR A 126 -10.87 -6.71 7.55
CA THR A 126 -10.54 -7.71 8.57
C THR A 126 -11.52 -8.88 8.52
N GLY A 127 -12.65 -8.73 7.83
CA GLY A 127 -13.71 -9.73 7.72
C GLY A 127 -13.39 -10.96 6.85
N MET A 128 -12.23 -11.06 6.19
CA MET A 128 -11.94 -12.19 5.29
C MET A 128 -10.59 -12.88 5.45
N ILE A 129 -9.91 -12.76 6.59
CA ILE A 129 -8.83 -13.73 6.90
C ILE A 129 -9.49 -15.03 7.36
N ARG A 130 -10.05 -15.79 6.41
CA ARG A 130 -10.46 -17.18 6.67
C ARG A 130 -9.19 -17.96 6.99
N MET A 131 -9.01 -18.22 8.28
CA MET A 131 -7.99 -19.08 8.86
C MET A 131 -8.11 -20.47 8.23
N ARG A 132 -7.34 -20.74 7.17
CA ARG A 132 -7.21 -22.12 6.67
C ARG A 132 -6.46 -22.90 7.73
N SER A 133 -7.03 -24.03 8.11
CA SER A 133 -6.62 -24.94 9.18
C SER A 133 -5.30 -25.66 8.85
N MET A 134 -4.19 -24.97 9.09
CA MET A 134 -2.84 -25.56 9.19
C MET A 134 -2.23 -25.07 10.52
N PRO A 135 -1.53 -25.92 11.28
CA PRO A 135 -0.91 -25.55 12.55
C PRO A 135 -0.11 -24.24 12.42
N PRO A 136 -0.26 -23.27 13.34
CA PRO A 136 0.44 -21.98 13.26
C PRO A 136 1.97 -22.10 13.25
N TYR A 137 2.52 -23.11 13.94
CA TYR A 137 3.96 -23.31 14.11
C TYR A 137 4.70 -23.54 12.80
N ASP A 138 4.19 -24.42 11.92
CA ASP A 138 4.81 -24.69 10.61
C ASP A 138 4.82 -23.45 9.70
N ARG A 139 3.84 -22.55 9.89
CA ARG A 139 3.77 -21.29 9.14
C ARG A 139 4.75 -20.25 9.65
N LEU A 140 4.94 -20.13 10.95
CA LEU A 140 5.82 -19.13 11.54
C LEU A 140 7.29 -19.39 11.15
N GLU A 141 7.76 -20.63 11.29
CA GLU A 141 9.13 -21.00 10.90
C GLU A 141 9.39 -20.76 9.41
N THR A 142 8.43 -21.14 8.56
CA THR A 142 8.51 -20.89 7.11
C THR A 142 8.56 -19.38 6.82
N VAL A 143 7.76 -18.57 7.51
CA VAL A 143 7.75 -17.11 7.36
C VAL A 143 9.11 -16.53 7.73
N GLU A 144 9.66 -16.89 8.88
CA GLU A 144 10.95 -16.38 9.37
C GLU A 144 12.11 -16.81 8.45
N LYS A 145 12.11 -18.07 7.97
CA LYS A 145 13.09 -18.55 7.00
C LYS A 145 13.04 -17.77 5.68
N ASN A 146 11.84 -17.56 5.13
CA ASN A 146 11.66 -16.80 3.91
C ASN A 146 12.14 -15.34 4.09
N TYR A 147 11.89 -14.75 5.26
CA TYR A 147 12.40 -13.43 5.60
C TYR A 147 13.94 -13.40 5.57
N ASP A 148 14.61 -14.37 6.20
CA ASP A 148 16.07 -14.44 6.22
C ASP A 148 16.66 -14.56 4.80
N GLU A 149 16.02 -15.35 3.93
CA GLU A 149 16.42 -15.47 2.53
C GLU A 149 16.24 -14.15 1.77
N MET A 150 15.12 -13.44 1.96
CA MET A 150 14.88 -12.14 1.34
C MET A 150 15.87 -11.07 1.83
N ARG A 151 16.12 -11.01 3.14
CA ARG A 151 17.00 -10.02 3.76
C ARG A 151 18.46 -10.17 3.30
N LYS A 152 18.91 -11.40 3.00
CA LYS A 152 20.24 -11.68 2.43
C LYS A 152 20.42 -11.09 1.02
N GLN A 153 19.33 -10.97 0.26
CA GLN A 153 19.35 -10.47 -1.12
C GLN A 153 18.99 -8.98 -1.22
N ALA A 154 18.35 -8.44 -0.19
CA ALA A 154 17.89 -7.07 -0.14
C ALA A 154 19.06 -6.09 0.06
N VAL A 155 19.03 -4.98 -0.69
CA VAL A 155 19.99 -3.89 -0.53
C VAL A 155 19.77 -3.17 0.81
N ALA A 156 20.80 -2.46 1.29
CA ALA A 156 20.68 -1.64 2.49
C ALA A 156 19.56 -0.60 2.30
N GLY A 157 18.69 -0.47 3.32
CA GLY A 157 17.56 0.46 3.30
C GLY A 157 16.29 -0.04 2.58
N ASP A 158 16.32 -1.19 1.92
CA ASP A 158 15.09 -1.82 1.41
C ASP A 158 14.29 -2.39 2.58
N LEU A 159 13.08 -1.87 2.80
CA LEU A 159 12.16 -2.26 3.88
C LEU A 159 11.17 -3.35 3.48
N ASN A 160 11.21 -3.86 2.24
CA ASN A 160 10.28 -4.90 1.80
C ASN A 160 10.37 -6.21 2.62
N PRO A 161 11.56 -6.73 3.00
CA PRO A 161 11.65 -7.90 3.87
C PRO A 161 10.99 -7.66 5.23
N GLU A 162 11.20 -6.48 5.82
CA GLU A 162 10.63 -6.10 7.10
C GLU A 162 9.11 -5.95 7.00
N LEU A 163 8.60 -5.35 5.93
CA LEU A 163 7.17 -5.27 5.63
C LEU A 163 6.53 -6.67 5.52
N TYR A 164 7.20 -7.60 4.85
CA TYR A 164 6.76 -8.99 4.74
C TYR A 164 6.61 -9.65 6.10
N LEU A 165 7.62 -9.50 6.96
CA LEU A 165 7.64 -10.13 8.28
C LEU A 165 6.59 -9.50 9.20
N LEU A 166 6.45 -8.17 9.19
CA LEU A 166 5.43 -7.46 9.96
C LEU A 166 4.01 -7.86 9.55
N ALA A 167 3.73 -7.91 8.23
CA ALA A 167 2.43 -8.33 7.72
C ALA A 167 2.12 -9.80 8.08
N SER A 168 3.13 -10.66 8.01
CA SER A 168 3.00 -12.08 8.35
C SER A 168 2.74 -12.30 9.85
N TYR A 169 3.48 -11.62 10.73
CA TYR A 169 3.21 -11.67 12.17
C TYR A 169 1.82 -11.13 12.51
N PHE A 170 1.39 -10.05 11.84
CA PHE A 170 0.04 -9.52 12.03
C PHE A 170 -1.05 -10.53 11.62
N GLU A 171 -0.89 -11.18 10.46
CA GLU A 171 -1.79 -12.23 9.98
C GLU A 171 -1.85 -13.43 10.94
N LEU A 172 -0.70 -13.84 11.48
CA LEU A 172 -0.58 -14.94 12.43
C LEU A 172 -0.98 -14.55 13.88
N ARG A 173 -1.31 -13.28 14.12
CA ARG A 173 -1.56 -12.70 15.46
C ARG A 173 -0.40 -12.81 16.44
N GLU A 174 0.82 -12.90 15.92
CA GLU A 174 2.07 -12.90 16.68
C GLU A 174 2.46 -11.47 17.10
N PHE A 175 1.58 -10.80 17.85
CA PHE A 175 1.73 -9.38 18.17
C PHE A 175 2.98 -9.07 18.99
N ASP A 176 3.40 -9.97 19.88
CA ASP A 176 4.61 -9.77 20.68
C ASP A 176 5.88 -9.76 19.81
N LYS A 177 5.94 -10.65 18.81
CA LYS A 177 7.03 -10.69 17.82
C LYS A 177 7.00 -9.46 16.91
N LEU A 178 5.81 -9.02 16.52
CA LEU A 178 5.61 -7.81 15.74
C LEU A 178 6.12 -6.57 16.50
N GLU A 179 5.70 -6.37 17.75
CA GLU A 179 6.13 -5.26 18.60
C GLU A 179 7.65 -5.33 18.89
N ALA A 180 8.22 -6.52 19.05
CA ALA A 180 9.67 -6.71 19.17
C ALA A 180 10.42 -6.30 17.90
N LEU A 181 9.93 -6.67 16.72
CA LEU A 181 10.54 -6.30 15.44
C LEU A 181 10.51 -4.78 15.24
N LEU A 182 9.39 -4.12 15.52
CA LEU A 182 9.31 -2.65 15.44
C LEU A 182 10.32 -1.96 16.35
N ARG A 183 10.49 -2.44 17.59
CA ARG A 183 11.53 -1.92 18.50
C ARG A 183 12.94 -2.08 17.93
N GLN A 184 13.27 -3.26 17.41
CA GLN A 184 14.57 -3.52 16.79
C GLN A 184 14.85 -2.62 15.58
N LEU A 185 13.83 -2.32 14.77
CA LEU A 185 13.97 -1.40 13.64
C LEU A 185 14.24 0.04 14.10
N ASN A 186 13.62 0.47 15.19
CA ASN A 186 13.83 1.80 15.77
C ASN A 186 15.20 1.96 16.42
N GLU A 187 15.75 0.90 17.01
CA GLU A 187 17.08 0.92 17.63
C GLU A 187 18.20 0.97 16.59
N LYS A 188 18.00 0.34 15.42
CA LYS A 188 19.04 0.17 14.39
C LYS A 188 19.15 1.33 13.41
N ALA A 189 18.14 2.20 13.35
CA ALA A 189 18.06 3.24 12.33
C ALA A 189 18.09 4.64 12.93
N SER A 190 18.69 5.57 12.19
CA SER A 190 18.35 6.99 12.36
C SER A 190 16.86 7.15 12.02
N GLU A 191 16.12 7.90 12.83
CA GLU A 191 14.66 8.07 12.72
C GLU A 191 14.24 8.54 11.32
N THR A 192 13.92 7.59 10.42
CA THR A 192 13.42 7.89 9.06
C THR A 192 11.91 8.04 9.07
N GLN A 193 11.38 8.82 8.13
CA GLN A 193 9.95 9.04 7.96
C GLN A 193 9.21 7.70 7.72
N GLU A 194 9.84 6.76 7.01
CA GLU A 194 9.31 5.42 6.79
C GLU A 194 9.17 4.62 8.09
N LEU A 195 10.19 4.58 8.94
CA LEU A 195 10.10 3.82 10.18
C LEU A 195 9.07 4.41 11.15
N ALA A 196 9.00 5.74 11.26
CA ALA A 196 7.95 6.41 12.01
C ALA A 196 6.55 6.04 11.49
N ALA A 197 6.36 6.03 10.18
CA ALA A 197 5.10 5.63 9.56
C ALA A 197 4.74 4.16 9.82
N LEU A 198 5.71 3.24 9.75
CA LEU A 198 5.50 1.81 10.07
C LEU A 198 5.05 1.60 11.51
N ASN A 199 5.72 2.25 12.47
CA ASN A 199 5.36 2.17 13.88
C ASN A 199 3.92 2.62 14.11
N MET A 200 3.54 3.80 13.58
CA MET A 200 2.18 4.31 13.72
C MET A 200 1.15 3.37 13.09
N LEU A 201 1.44 2.86 11.89
CA LEU A 201 0.55 2.00 11.14
C LEU A 201 0.24 0.71 11.90
N TYR A 202 1.28 0.00 12.33
CA TYR A 202 1.12 -1.29 13.00
C TYR A 202 0.67 -1.15 14.46
N ALA A 203 1.08 -0.10 15.19
CA ALA A 203 0.58 0.16 16.54
C ALA A 203 -0.95 0.41 16.54
N ARG A 204 -1.47 1.09 15.51
CA ARG A 204 -2.92 1.23 15.31
C ARG A 204 -3.55 -0.13 14.98
N ALA A 205 -3.02 -0.84 13.99
CA ALA A 205 -3.58 -2.12 13.55
C ALA A 205 -3.67 -3.16 14.70
N ILE A 206 -2.64 -3.24 15.56
CA ILE A 206 -2.63 -4.11 16.73
C ILE A 206 -3.71 -3.71 17.73
N ARG A 207 -3.87 -2.40 17.99
CA ARG A 207 -4.89 -1.87 18.91
C ARG A 207 -6.30 -2.25 18.43
N ASP A 208 -6.58 -2.07 17.15
CA ASP A 208 -7.88 -2.36 16.53
C ASP A 208 -8.16 -3.88 16.51
N ALA A 209 -7.14 -4.70 16.25
CA ALA A 209 -7.26 -6.15 16.33
C ALA A 209 -7.53 -6.64 17.76
N LYS A 210 -6.84 -6.06 18.77
CA LYS A 210 -7.03 -6.38 20.20
C LYS A 210 -8.38 -5.92 20.74
N SER A 211 -8.95 -4.82 20.23
CA SER A 211 -10.29 -4.35 20.64
C SER A 211 -11.41 -5.23 20.07
N THR A 212 -11.27 -5.66 18.82
CA THR A 212 -12.26 -6.53 18.14
C THR A 212 -12.33 -7.93 18.76
N ALA A 213 -11.22 -8.45 19.32
CA ALA A 213 -11.19 -9.76 19.97
C ALA A 213 -11.85 -9.80 21.36
N LYS A 214 -12.19 -8.64 21.94
CA LYS A 214 -12.84 -8.52 23.26
C LYS A 214 -14.37 -8.35 23.18
N GLN A 215 -14.92 -8.24 21.97
CA GLN A 215 -16.36 -8.20 21.70
C GLN A 215 -16.87 -9.60 21.35
#